data_AF-A0A7X9QUL5-F1
#
_entry.id   AF-A0A7X9QUL5-F1
#
_cell.length_a   1.000
_cell.length_b   1.000
_cell.length_c   1.000
_cell.angle_alpha   90.00
_cell.angle_beta   90.00
_cell.angle_gamma   90.00
#
_symmetry.space_group_name_H-M   'P 1'
#
loop_
_entity.id
_entity.type
_entity.pdbx_description
1 polymer ?
#
loop_
_entity_poly.entity_id
_entity_poly.type
_entity_poly.pdbx_seq_one_letter_code
_entity_poly.pdbx_strand_id
1 'polypeptide(L)'
;MKLKVLLVLLLTATSLLGCNGLPVQVDKTEKVKVASVKVSKEEYEKKIKALGKKLNKAFLEMNKVVKLDPDVKGRNQKILDSLDGIREIVNEYRSYKAPKEYEDIQALFMKATDHYNKMLDLMEKAVEKQDEEIWQTANSSLKKGDEYWIQANQTLLDRTTTLGDGTITAEDLKNLDKAAGIDRDAVKRNISDDGQELIGKWGFEGSTPSIVLNADGTYEGYKDGTYPSRDNAYFGTWKYDKETQVIHFTNDQSFLGGKETESRPTMDMNVQNFQDGKMYLMDIESFAEFHFVKMGKATASTKASAKSSLASSKKADNQALLQKEWIREDGDFSRILKLDKSNGITVTNRNNATGVSTYWSGQYTFDKKTSTIHIQVTKSEDPDITLGTFDMKVLTVTEDQLDIEVGSRTFHYNLNAQ
;
A
#
# COMPACT_ATOMS: atom_id res chain seq x y z
N MET A 1 48.30 45.83 9.51
CA MET A 1 49.43 45.53 8.60
C MET A 1 50.04 44.20 9.03
N LYS A 2 49.94 43.18 8.16
CA LYS A 2 50.74 41.94 7.97
C LYS A 2 51.54 41.38 9.18
N LEU A 3 51.18 40.21 9.73
CA LEU A 3 51.55 38.83 9.33
C LEU A 3 52.99 38.40 9.69
N LYS A 4 53.13 37.40 10.57
CA LYS A 4 54.10 36.27 10.55
C LYS A 4 53.43 35.09 11.31
N VAL A 5 53.03 33.97 10.71
CA VAL A 5 53.81 32.77 10.25
C VAL A 5 54.61 32.16 11.42
N LEU A 6 54.72 30.85 11.70
CA LEU A 6 54.13 29.53 11.38
C LEU A 6 55.03 28.51 12.17
N LEU A 7 54.67 27.21 12.16
CA LEU A 7 55.44 25.99 12.55
C LEU A 7 55.44 25.60 14.04
N VAL A 8 54.77 24.51 14.48
CA VAL A 8 54.99 23.05 14.25
C VAL A 8 56.00 22.46 15.25
N LEU A 9 55.54 21.50 16.07
CA LEU A 9 56.19 20.19 16.22
C LEU A 9 55.29 19.20 16.99
N LEU A 10 54.98 18.09 16.31
CA LEU A 10 54.57 16.79 16.84
C LEU A 10 55.52 16.29 17.93
N LEU A 11 55.01 15.50 18.88
CA LEU A 11 55.53 14.15 19.15
C LEU A 11 54.55 13.34 20.06
N THR A 12 54.02 12.24 19.50
CA THR A 12 53.92 10.86 20.03
C THR A 12 53.52 10.59 21.49
N ALA A 13 52.87 9.49 21.89
CA ALA A 13 52.09 8.42 21.29
C ALA A 13 51.70 7.49 22.48
N THR A 14 50.53 6.87 22.41
CA THR A 14 50.16 5.57 23.01
C THR A 14 50.27 5.34 24.53
N SER A 15 49.12 5.06 25.16
CA SER A 15 48.88 3.73 25.73
C SER A 15 47.38 3.44 25.86
N LEU A 16 47.06 2.17 25.60
CA LEU A 16 45.76 1.52 25.49
C LEU A 16 45.24 1.00 26.83
N LEU A 17 43.91 0.94 26.91
CA LEU A 17 43.05 -0.02 27.65
C LEU A 17 42.99 0.02 29.19
N GLY A 18 41.75 0.08 29.69
CA GLY A 18 41.40 -0.32 31.05
C GLY A 18 40.05 0.20 31.50
N CYS A 19 38.98 -0.56 31.23
CA CYS A 19 37.60 -0.31 31.65
C CYS A 19 37.44 -0.04 33.15
N ASN A 20 36.54 0.86 33.53
CA ASN A 20 35.51 0.61 34.55
C ASN A 20 34.46 1.73 34.60
N GLY A 21 33.23 1.35 34.27
CA GLY A 21 31.99 1.80 34.89
C GLY A 21 31.76 3.29 35.09
N LEU A 22 31.11 3.92 34.11
CA LEU A 22 30.05 4.87 34.43
C LEU A 22 28.79 4.41 33.68
N PRO A 23 27.67 4.15 34.38
CA PRO A 23 26.42 3.90 33.70
C PRO A 23 26.06 5.18 32.96
N VAL A 24 26.03 5.12 31.63
CA VAL A 24 25.25 6.10 30.88
C VAL A 24 23.82 5.83 31.31
N GLN A 25 23.33 6.67 32.22
CA GLN A 25 21.92 6.82 32.46
C GLN A 25 21.30 7.05 31.10
N VAL A 26 20.53 6.06 30.64
CA VAL A 26 19.47 6.28 29.67
C VAL A 26 18.59 7.31 30.33
N ASP A 27 18.82 8.57 29.98
CA ASP A 27 18.00 9.65 30.49
C ASP A 27 16.59 9.30 30.05
N LYS A 28 15.75 9.08 31.06
CA LYS A 28 14.34 8.77 30.87
C LYS A 28 13.84 9.79 29.88
N THR A 29 13.23 9.34 28.79
CA THR A 29 12.41 10.18 27.92
C THR A 29 11.47 10.93 28.86
N GLU A 30 11.80 12.19 29.12
CA GLU A 30 11.06 13.00 30.06
C GLU A 30 9.71 13.14 29.39
N LYS A 31 8.69 12.46 29.93
CA LYS A 31 7.31 12.56 29.44
C LYS A 31 7.01 14.04 29.43
N VAL A 32 7.03 14.67 28.25
CA VAL A 32 6.71 16.08 28.08
C VAL A 32 5.38 16.27 28.80
N LYS A 33 5.40 16.96 29.94
CA LYS A 33 4.20 17.24 30.73
C LYS A 33 3.42 18.30 29.97
N VAL A 34 2.71 17.88 28.94
CA VAL A 34 1.77 18.75 28.24
C VAL A 34 0.59 18.96 29.20
N ALA A 35 0.26 20.22 29.49
CA ALA A 35 -0.87 20.55 30.34
C ALA A 35 -2.16 20.00 29.72
N SER A 36 -2.84 19.10 30.43
CA SER A 36 -4.01 18.42 29.88
C SER A 36 -5.23 19.34 29.87
N VAL A 37 -5.84 19.54 28.70
CA VAL A 37 -7.08 20.31 28.52
C VAL A 37 -8.27 19.35 28.54
N LYS A 38 -9.23 19.60 29.43
CA LYS A 38 -10.52 18.89 29.44
C LYS A 38 -11.40 19.44 28.32
N VAL A 39 -12.02 18.56 27.55
CA VAL A 39 -12.84 18.90 26.38
C VAL A 39 -14.22 18.26 26.48
N SER A 40 -15.22 18.83 25.79
CA SER A 40 -16.54 18.17 25.63
C SER A 40 -16.44 16.93 24.74
N LYS A 41 -17.52 16.14 24.64
CA LYS A 41 -17.64 15.02 23.71
C LYS A 41 -17.41 15.46 22.26
N GLU A 42 -18.17 16.45 21.82
CA GLU A 42 -18.15 16.95 20.45
C GLU A 42 -16.80 17.61 20.12
N GLU A 43 -16.24 18.32 21.09
CA GLU A 43 -14.91 18.92 20.97
C GLU A 43 -13.80 17.88 20.90
N TYR A 44 -13.89 16.80 21.71
CA TYR A 44 -12.92 15.70 21.70
C TYR A 44 -12.88 15.04 20.32
N GLU A 45 -14.03 14.62 19.80
CA GLU A 45 -14.15 14.01 18.48
C GLU A 45 -13.56 14.90 17.38
N LYS A 46 -13.94 16.19 17.37
CA LYS A 46 -13.44 17.16 16.38
C LYS A 46 -11.93 17.35 16.47
N LYS A 47 -11.38 17.43 17.68
CA LYS A 47 -9.94 17.61 17.92
C LYS A 47 -9.14 16.39 17.51
N ILE A 48 -9.59 15.19 17.89
CA ILE A 48 -8.94 13.93 17.50
C ILE A 48 -8.97 13.75 15.98
N LYS A 49 -10.11 13.98 15.31
CA LYS A 49 -10.20 13.96 13.84
C LYS A 49 -9.24 14.95 13.19
N ALA A 50 -9.14 16.17 13.72
CA ALA A 50 -8.22 17.19 13.21
C ALA A 50 -6.74 16.77 13.38
N LEU A 51 -6.40 16.17 14.52
CA LEU A 51 -5.07 15.60 14.75
C LEU A 51 -4.74 14.47 13.78
N GLY A 52 -5.68 13.56 13.52
CA GLY A 52 -5.49 12.47 12.55
C GLY A 52 -5.14 13.02 11.16
N LYS A 53 -5.87 14.05 10.70
CA LYS A 53 -5.58 14.72 9.42
C LYS A 53 -4.20 15.38 9.40
N LYS A 54 -3.81 16.08 10.47
CA LYS A 54 -2.47 16.68 10.58
C LYS A 54 -1.37 15.61 10.53
N LEU A 55 -1.55 14.52 11.28
CA LEU A 55 -0.58 13.44 11.39
C LEU A 55 -0.35 12.76 10.04
N ASN A 56 -1.44 12.39 9.35
CA ASN A 56 -1.37 11.78 8.01
C ASN A 56 -0.66 12.70 7.02
N LYS A 57 -0.98 14.00 7.03
CA LYS A 57 -0.30 14.98 6.18
C LYS A 57 1.20 15.03 6.48
N ALA A 58 1.59 15.05 7.75
CA ALA A 58 2.99 15.12 8.15
C ALA A 58 3.79 13.87 7.69
N PHE A 59 3.23 12.67 7.85
CA PHE A 59 3.84 11.45 7.33
C PHE A 59 3.94 11.43 5.81
N LEU A 60 2.93 11.92 5.08
CA LEU A 60 2.98 12.03 3.62
C LEU A 60 4.08 12.97 3.15
N GLU A 61 4.24 14.14 3.78
CA GLU A 61 5.33 15.07 3.45
C GLU A 61 6.70 14.46 3.79
N MET A 62 6.85 13.79 4.94
CA MET A 62 8.09 13.08 5.28
C MET A 62 8.44 12.03 4.22
N ASN A 63 7.48 11.23 3.77
CA ASN A 63 7.68 10.21 2.75
C ASN A 63 8.17 10.79 1.42
N LYS A 64 7.75 12.01 1.05
CA LYS A 64 8.30 12.69 -0.14
C LYS A 64 9.76 13.03 0.04
N VAL A 65 10.17 13.47 1.23
CA VAL A 65 11.57 13.82 1.55
C VAL A 65 12.45 12.57 1.57
N VAL A 66 11.99 11.49 2.19
CA VAL A 66 12.72 10.20 2.27
C VAL A 66 12.97 9.62 0.88
N LYS A 67 12.05 9.79 -0.07
CA LYS A 67 12.19 9.34 -1.46
C LYS A 67 13.13 10.18 -2.33
N LEU A 68 13.62 11.32 -1.82
CA LEU A 68 14.65 12.08 -2.53
C LEU A 68 15.95 11.28 -2.58
N ASP A 69 16.73 11.51 -3.63
CA ASP A 69 18.07 10.94 -3.79
C ASP A 69 18.93 11.24 -2.53
N PRO A 70 19.64 10.24 -1.96
CA PRO A 70 20.48 10.41 -0.78
C PRO A 70 21.50 11.57 -0.89
N ASP A 71 21.96 11.88 -2.10
CA ASP A 71 22.96 12.92 -2.36
C ASP A 71 22.36 14.34 -2.41
N VAL A 72 21.04 14.48 -2.29
CA VAL A 72 20.39 15.80 -2.23
C VAL A 72 20.86 16.54 -0.98
N LYS A 73 21.57 17.65 -1.20
CA LYS A 73 22.07 18.51 -0.12
C LYS A 73 20.94 18.93 0.82
N GLY A 74 21.14 18.66 2.11
CA GLY A 74 20.18 19.01 3.17
C GLY A 74 18.99 18.06 3.27
N ARG A 75 18.95 16.94 2.55
CA ARG A 75 17.91 15.90 2.69
C ARG A 75 17.77 15.43 4.14
N ASN A 76 18.88 15.05 4.78
CA ASN A 76 18.85 14.54 6.16
C ASN A 76 18.28 15.57 7.14
N GLN A 77 18.62 16.85 7.00
CA GLN A 77 18.04 17.90 7.84
C GLN A 77 16.52 18.00 7.63
N LYS A 78 16.04 17.95 6.37
CA LYS A 78 14.59 17.96 6.09
C LYS A 78 13.87 16.74 6.66
N ILE A 79 14.54 15.58 6.74
CA ILE A 79 13.99 14.40 7.41
C ILE A 79 13.86 14.68 8.90
N LEU A 80 14.93 15.16 9.56
CA LEU A 80 14.91 15.52 10.99
C LEU A 80 13.81 16.55 11.30
N ASP A 81 13.70 17.62 10.50
CA ASP A 81 12.66 18.64 10.67
C ASP A 81 11.25 18.03 10.52
N SER A 82 11.07 17.04 9.63
CA SER A 82 9.80 16.34 9.46
C SER A 82 9.47 15.43 10.65
N LEU A 83 10.49 14.75 11.20
CA LEU A 83 10.34 13.90 12.40
C LEU A 83 9.90 14.74 13.60
N ASP A 84 10.48 15.92 13.79
CA ASP A 84 10.09 16.85 14.86
C ASP A 84 8.65 17.33 14.68
N GLY A 85 8.25 17.70 13.47
CA GLY A 85 6.86 18.09 13.18
C GLY A 85 5.86 16.97 13.47
N ILE A 86 6.21 15.71 13.16
CA ILE A 86 5.38 14.54 13.51
C ILE A 86 5.32 14.37 15.03
N ARG A 87 6.46 14.48 15.73
CA ARG A 87 6.58 14.36 17.19
C ARG A 87 5.69 15.36 17.91
N GLU A 88 5.62 16.59 17.44
CA GLU A 88 4.72 17.62 17.98
C GLU A 88 3.24 17.20 17.89
N ILE A 89 2.81 16.73 16.72
CA ILE A 89 1.42 16.30 16.49
C ILE A 89 1.09 15.07 17.35
N VAL A 90 2.00 14.08 17.41
CA VAL A 90 1.83 12.89 18.24
C VAL A 90 1.69 13.28 19.71
N ASN A 91 2.50 14.20 20.21
CA ASN A 91 2.40 14.65 21.59
C ASN A 91 1.15 15.50 21.86
N GLU A 92 0.56 16.15 20.84
CA GLU A 92 -0.71 16.87 20.97
C GLU A 92 -1.87 15.94 21.39
N TYR A 93 -1.87 14.65 21.00
CA TYR A 93 -2.87 13.67 21.48
C TYR A 93 -2.85 13.52 23.01
N ARG A 94 -1.66 13.63 23.64
CA ARG A 94 -1.50 13.51 25.10
C ARG A 94 -2.03 14.74 25.85
N SER A 95 -2.22 15.84 25.14
CA SER A 95 -2.72 17.11 25.71
C SER A 95 -4.22 17.07 26.02
N TYR A 96 -4.97 16.09 25.49
CA TYR A 96 -6.41 16.02 25.68
C TYR A 96 -6.78 15.07 26.82
N LYS A 97 -7.53 15.59 27.79
CA LYS A 97 -8.21 14.76 28.78
C LYS A 97 -9.56 14.37 28.22
N ALA A 98 -9.65 13.13 27.76
CA ALA A 98 -10.86 12.58 27.16
C ALA A 98 -12.04 12.59 28.15
N PRO A 99 -13.28 12.79 27.67
CA PRO A 99 -14.49 12.49 28.42
C PRO A 99 -14.53 11.02 28.84
N LYS A 100 -15.29 10.70 29.90
CA LYS A 100 -15.35 9.35 30.49
C LYS A 100 -15.71 8.26 29.47
N GLU A 101 -16.60 8.56 28.52
CA GLU A 101 -17.02 7.64 27.45
C GLU A 101 -15.97 7.37 26.36
N TYR A 102 -14.87 8.12 26.36
CA TYR A 102 -13.75 8.02 25.43
C TYR A 102 -12.42 7.67 26.10
N GLU A 103 -12.40 7.33 27.39
CA GLU A 103 -11.17 7.04 28.13
C GLU A 103 -10.39 5.84 27.54
N ASP A 104 -11.10 4.82 27.07
CA ASP A 104 -10.52 3.63 26.45
C ASP A 104 -10.02 3.91 25.02
N ILE A 105 -10.75 4.70 24.22
CA ILE A 105 -10.29 5.20 22.92
C ILE A 105 -9.03 6.06 23.10
N GLN A 106 -9.01 6.95 24.09
CA GLN A 106 -7.83 7.74 24.42
C GLN A 106 -6.67 6.84 24.85
N ALA A 107 -6.91 5.77 25.61
CA ALA A 107 -5.86 4.83 25.98
C ALA A 107 -5.23 4.13 24.77
N LEU A 108 -6.03 3.81 23.74
CA LEU A 108 -5.52 3.28 22.47
C LEU A 108 -4.67 4.32 21.72
N PHE A 109 -5.13 5.57 21.63
CA PHE A 109 -4.31 6.65 21.09
C PHE A 109 -3.00 6.83 21.86
N MET A 110 -3.00 6.70 23.20
CA MET A 110 -1.77 6.78 23.99
C MET A 110 -0.79 5.65 23.63
N LYS A 111 -1.27 4.41 23.48
CA LYS A 111 -0.41 3.29 23.02
C LYS A 111 0.16 3.56 21.62
N ALA A 112 -0.65 4.06 20.69
CA ALA A 112 -0.19 4.46 19.37
C ALA A 112 0.92 5.52 19.48
N THR A 113 0.73 6.54 20.32
CA THR A 113 1.72 7.61 20.50
C THR A 113 3.02 7.15 21.13
N ASP A 114 2.99 6.15 22.03
CA ASP A 114 4.20 5.55 22.61
C ASP A 114 5.01 4.85 21.51
N HIS A 115 4.33 4.12 20.62
CA HIS A 115 4.96 3.44 19.49
C HIS A 115 5.47 4.40 18.41
N TYR A 116 4.72 5.45 18.07
CA TYR A 116 5.19 6.49 17.17
C TYR A 116 6.39 7.24 17.72
N ASN A 117 6.40 7.63 19.00
CA ASN A 117 7.57 8.27 19.59
C ASN A 117 8.80 7.35 19.53
N LYS A 118 8.64 6.05 19.80
CA LYS A 118 9.74 5.08 19.64
C LYS A 118 10.24 4.99 18.20
N MET A 119 9.34 5.01 17.22
CA MET A 119 9.70 5.03 15.79
C MET A 119 10.47 6.31 15.44
N LEU A 120 10.02 7.47 15.88
CA LEU A 120 10.68 8.76 15.62
C LEU A 120 12.09 8.79 16.22
N ASP A 121 12.26 8.32 17.44
CA ASP A 121 13.57 8.23 18.11
C ASP A 121 14.55 7.28 17.37
N LEU A 122 14.03 6.23 16.75
CA LEU A 122 14.84 5.31 15.95
C LEU A 122 15.20 5.91 14.59
N MET A 123 14.25 6.55 13.90
CA MET A 123 14.51 7.21 12.62
C MET A 123 15.49 8.38 12.76
N GLU A 124 15.39 9.16 13.84
CA GLU A 124 16.35 10.21 14.15
C GLU A 124 17.77 9.65 14.30
N LYS A 125 17.94 8.61 15.12
CA LYS A 125 19.23 7.91 15.29
C LYS A 125 19.76 7.32 13.98
N ALA A 126 18.87 6.76 13.15
CA ALA A 126 19.24 6.20 11.86
C ALA A 126 19.78 7.29 10.92
N VAL A 127 19.14 8.47 10.89
CA VAL A 127 19.61 9.61 10.08
C VAL A 127 20.94 10.16 10.59
N GLU A 128 21.10 10.28 11.90
CA GLU A 128 22.34 10.75 12.54
C GLU A 128 23.53 9.81 12.27
N LYS A 129 23.28 8.50 12.36
CA LYS A 129 24.31 7.47 12.17
C LYS A 129 24.47 7.00 10.73
N GLN A 130 23.57 7.40 9.84
CA GLN A 130 23.43 6.87 8.49
C GLN A 130 23.29 5.33 8.49
N ASP A 131 22.45 4.83 9.39
CA ASP A 131 22.30 3.41 9.69
C ASP A 131 20.93 2.89 9.22
N GLU A 132 20.94 2.16 8.11
CA GLU A 132 19.74 1.59 7.50
C GLU A 132 19.11 0.49 8.37
N GLU A 133 19.89 -0.26 9.17
CA GLU A 133 19.34 -1.32 10.03
C GLU A 133 18.50 -0.72 11.17
N ILE A 134 18.97 0.40 11.74
CA ILE A 134 18.19 1.17 12.72
C ILE A 134 16.93 1.76 12.06
N TRP A 135 17.02 2.23 10.81
CA TRP A 135 15.87 2.71 10.05
C TRP A 135 14.81 1.62 9.88
N GLN A 136 15.21 0.42 9.44
CA GLN A 136 14.31 -0.71 9.28
C GLN A 136 13.69 -1.16 10.61
N THR A 137 14.43 -1.09 11.71
CA THR A 137 13.92 -1.38 13.05
C THR A 137 12.79 -0.42 13.46
N ALA A 138 12.81 0.82 12.97
CA ALA A 138 11.75 1.80 13.23
C ALA A 138 10.39 1.38 12.65
N ASN A 139 10.38 0.64 11.53
CA ASN A 139 9.15 0.16 10.87
C ASN A 139 8.32 -0.76 11.76
N SER A 140 8.97 -1.59 12.59
CA SER A 140 8.26 -2.43 13.56
C SER A 140 7.50 -1.61 14.61
N SER A 141 8.05 -0.45 15.00
CA SER A 141 7.37 0.46 15.93
C SER A 141 6.28 1.26 15.23
N LEU A 142 6.48 1.66 13.96
CA LEU A 142 5.45 2.26 13.12
C LEU A 142 4.21 1.36 13.02
N LYS A 143 4.40 0.09 12.61
CA LYS A 143 3.33 -0.89 12.42
C LYS A 143 2.47 -1.07 13.68
N LYS A 144 3.11 -1.23 14.85
CA LYS A 144 2.38 -1.31 16.13
C LYS A 144 1.66 -0.02 16.50
N GLY A 145 2.22 1.13 16.14
CA GLY A 145 1.57 2.42 16.29
C GLY A 145 0.28 2.49 15.46
N ASP A 146 0.36 2.10 14.19
CA ASP A 146 -0.77 2.08 13.25
C ASP A 146 -1.86 1.11 13.71
N GLU A 147 -1.51 -0.09 14.20
CA GLU A 147 -2.46 -1.05 14.75
C GLU A 147 -3.33 -0.43 15.85
N TYR A 148 -2.73 0.23 16.84
CA TYR A 148 -3.47 0.90 17.91
C TYR A 148 -4.22 2.15 17.43
N TRP A 149 -3.67 2.90 16.48
CA TRP A 149 -4.31 4.09 15.92
C TRP A 149 -5.57 3.72 15.13
N ILE A 150 -5.49 2.66 14.32
CA ILE A 150 -6.64 2.11 13.58
C ILE A 150 -7.69 1.62 14.57
N GLN A 151 -7.30 0.85 15.57
CA GLN A 151 -8.22 0.35 16.60
C GLN A 151 -8.93 1.50 17.34
N ALA A 152 -8.21 2.57 17.68
CA ALA A 152 -8.78 3.75 18.33
C ALA A 152 -9.83 4.44 17.45
N ASN A 153 -9.51 4.65 16.16
CA ASN A 153 -10.43 5.29 15.22
C ASN A 153 -11.66 4.43 14.91
N GLN A 154 -11.50 3.11 14.76
CA GLN A 154 -12.64 2.19 14.59
C GLN A 154 -13.57 2.24 15.81
N THR A 155 -13.01 2.14 17.02
CA THR A 155 -13.80 2.22 18.26
C THR A 155 -14.49 3.57 18.41
N LEU A 156 -13.85 4.66 17.98
CA LEU A 156 -14.43 6.00 17.95
C LEU A 156 -15.62 6.06 17.00
N LEU A 157 -15.45 5.57 15.76
CA LEU A 157 -16.50 5.54 14.74
C LEU A 157 -17.73 4.75 15.21
N ASP A 158 -17.52 3.58 15.83
CA ASP A 158 -18.60 2.73 16.35
C ASP A 158 -19.45 3.44 17.44
N ARG A 159 -18.90 4.45 18.11
CA ARG A 159 -19.57 5.19 19.20
C ARG A 159 -20.14 6.53 18.79
N THR A 160 -19.76 7.05 17.63
CA THR A 160 -20.26 8.32 17.11
C THR A 160 -21.42 8.06 16.15
N THR A 161 -22.66 8.27 16.60
CA THR A 161 -23.90 8.08 15.79
C THR A 161 -24.16 9.19 14.77
N THR A 162 -23.22 10.09 14.52
CA THR A 162 -23.37 11.20 13.56
C THR A 162 -22.88 10.80 12.16
N LEU A 163 -23.81 10.25 11.39
CA LEU A 163 -23.80 10.22 9.93
C LEU A 163 -23.77 11.66 9.38
N GLY A 164 -22.77 12.01 8.56
CA GLY A 164 -22.90 13.15 7.64
C GLY A 164 -21.84 14.25 7.66
N ASP A 165 -20.54 13.97 7.82
CA ASP A 165 -19.48 14.96 7.55
C ASP A 165 -18.39 14.49 6.54
N GLY A 166 -18.59 13.37 5.86
CA GLY A 166 -17.64 12.85 4.88
C GLY A 166 -16.41 12.18 5.50
N THR A 167 -16.53 11.66 6.72
CA THR A 167 -15.50 10.80 7.32
C THR A 167 -15.86 9.32 7.09
N ILE A 168 -14.90 8.55 6.57
CA ILE A 168 -15.01 7.11 6.26
C ILE A 168 -15.43 6.33 7.53
N THR A 169 -16.53 5.56 7.44
CA THR A 169 -17.04 4.69 8.52
C THR A 169 -16.26 3.36 8.60
N ALA A 170 -16.45 2.57 9.66
CA ALA A 170 -15.90 1.22 9.73
C ALA A 170 -16.51 0.28 8.66
N GLU A 171 -17.78 0.50 8.31
CA GLU A 171 -18.44 -0.14 7.17
C GLU A 171 -17.79 0.31 5.85
N ASP A 172 -17.46 1.61 5.71
CA ASP A 172 -16.75 2.11 4.54
C ASP A 172 -15.31 1.57 4.48
N LEU A 173 -14.59 1.42 5.59
CA LEU A 173 -13.28 0.76 5.63
C LEU A 173 -13.39 -0.72 5.24
N LYS A 174 -14.41 -1.43 5.73
CA LYS A 174 -14.67 -2.82 5.31
C LYS A 174 -15.11 -2.93 3.85
N ASN A 175 -15.88 -1.96 3.36
CA ASN A 175 -16.30 -1.89 1.97
C ASN A 175 -15.13 -1.49 1.06
N LEU A 176 -14.21 -0.63 1.52
CA LEU A 176 -12.97 -0.25 0.83
C LEU A 176 -11.97 -1.40 0.81
N ASP A 177 -11.79 -2.09 1.93
CA ASP A 177 -11.00 -3.33 1.99
C ASP A 177 -11.60 -4.34 1.00
N LYS A 178 -12.92 -4.57 1.04
CA LYS A 178 -13.62 -5.51 0.14
C LYS A 178 -13.54 -5.09 -1.33
N ALA A 179 -13.62 -3.79 -1.63
CA ALA A 179 -13.45 -3.22 -2.97
C ALA A 179 -12.00 -3.32 -3.48
N ALA A 180 -11.02 -3.21 -2.57
CA ALA A 180 -9.60 -3.52 -2.83
C ALA A 180 -9.33 -5.04 -2.86
N GLY A 181 -10.37 -5.86 -2.71
CA GLY A 181 -10.27 -7.32 -2.73
C GLY A 181 -9.68 -7.92 -1.45
N ILE A 182 -9.49 -7.12 -0.40
CA ILE A 182 -9.10 -7.51 0.95
C ILE A 182 -10.38 -7.78 1.74
N ASP A 183 -10.67 -9.03 2.06
CA ASP A 183 -11.82 -9.38 2.91
C ASP A 183 -11.32 -10.23 4.08
N ARG A 184 -10.78 -9.54 5.09
CA ARG A 184 -10.25 -10.19 6.30
C ARG A 184 -11.33 -10.96 7.05
N ASP A 185 -12.58 -10.54 6.95
CA ASP A 185 -13.69 -11.27 7.55
C ASP A 185 -13.96 -12.57 6.75
N ALA A 186 -13.84 -12.57 5.43
CA ALA A 186 -13.89 -13.78 4.61
C ALA A 186 -12.75 -14.74 4.96
N VAL A 187 -11.54 -14.23 5.18
CA VAL A 187 -10.41 -15.05 5.66
C VAL A 187 -10.76 -15.73 6.99
N LYS A 188 -11.25 -14.98 8.00
CA LYS A 188 -11.66 -15.54 9.30
C LYS A 188 -12.80 -16.53 9.20
N ARG A 189 -13.73 -16.33 8.25
CA ARG A 189 -14.90 -17.19 8.06
C ARG A 189 -14.58 -18.47 7.29
N ASN A 190 -13.65 -18.42 6.34
CA ASN A 190 -13.46 -19.47 5.33
C ASN A 190 -12.16 -20.28 5.50
N ILE A 191 -11.25 -19.87 6.38
CA ILE A 191 -10.05 -20.64 6.73
C ILE A 191 -10.16 -21.09 8.17
N SER A 192 -10.07 -22.40 8.39
CA SER A 192 -10.08 -22.99 9.72
C SER A 192 -8.70 -22.88 10.39
N ASP A 193 -8.64 -23.22 11.68
CA ASP A 193 -7.46 -23.04 12.53
C ASP A 193 -6.22 -23.79 12.01
N ASP A 194 -6.40 -24.89 11.29
CA ASP A 194 -5.34 -25.70 10.71
C ASP A 194 -5.04 -25.36 9.23
N GLY A 195 -5.78 -24.42 8.64
CA GLY A 195 -5.56 -23.89 7.30
C GLY A 195 -5.79 -24.89 6.16
N GLN A 196 -6.47 -26.01 6.38
CA GLN A 196 -6.59 -27.09 5.37
C GLN A 196 -7.25 -26.62 4.07
N GLU A 197 -8.09 -25.58 4.09
CA GLU A 197 -8.74 -25.04 2.89
C GLU A 197 -7.75 -24.43 1.89
N LEU A 198 -6.60 -23.97 2.38
CA LEU A 198 -5.51 -23.40 1.57
C LEU A 198 -4.84 -24.45 0.67
N ILE A 199 -4.94 -25.74 1.01
CA ILE A 199 -4.36 -26.83 0.22
C ILE A 199 -4.90 -26.81 -1.21
N GLY A 200 -3.97 -26.88 -2.16
CA GLY A 200 -4.28 -26.89 -3.58
C GLY A 200 -3.24 -26.20 -4.44
N LYS A 201 -3.57 -26.12 -5.73
CA LYS A 201 -2.78 -25.41 -6.74
C LYS A 201 -3.39 -24.04 -6.97
N TRP A 202 -2.58 -23.00 -6.93
CA TRP A 202 -2.99 -21.61 -7.02
C TRP A 202 -2.14 -20.92 -8.09
N GLY A 203 -2.75 -20.12 -8.94
CA GLY A 203 -2.03 -19.38 -9.97
C GLY A 203 -2.82 -18.16 -10.42
N PHE A 204 -2.20 -17.33 -11.25
CA PHE A 204 -2.91 -16.19 -11.82
C PHE A 204 -3.97 -16.67 -12.81
N GLU A 205 -5.05 -15.90 -12.96
CA GLU A 205 -6.12 -16.24 -13.88
C GLU A 205 -5.59 -16.42 -15.31
N GLY A 206 -5.92 -17.57 -15.94
CA GLY A 206 -5.40 -17.92 -17.27
C GLY A 206 -3.97 -18.45 -17.30
N SER A 207 -3.29 -18.60 -16.16
CA SER A 207 -1.92 -19.09 -16.07
C SER A 207 -1.80 -20.51 -15.50
N THR A 208 -0.58 -21.05 -15.48
CA THR A 208 -0.24 -22.26 -14.75
C THR A 208 -0.09 -21.95 -13.25
N PRO A 209 -0.10 -22.97 -12.36
CA PRO A 209 0.10 -22.75 -10.93
C PRO A 209 1.38 -21.95 -10.64
N SER A 210 1.28 -20.96 -9.76
CA SER A 210 2.42 -20.21 -9.21
C SER A 210 2.76 -20.71 -7.81
N ILE A 211 1.80 -21.27 -7.07
CA ILE A 211 2.00 -21.86 -5.74
C ILE A 211 1.23 -23.19 -5.66
N VAL A 212 1.86 -24.21 -5.09
CA VAL A 212 1.23 -25.49 -4.74
C VAL A 212 1.40 -25.69 -3.24
N LEU A 213 0.29 -25.77 -2.49
CA LEU A 213 0.28 -26.08 -1.06
C LEU A 213 -0.19 -27.52 -0.88
N ASN A 214 0.68 -28.38 -0.36
CA ASN A 214 0.40 -29.80 -0.16
C ASN A 214 -0.09 -30.07 1.26
N ALA A 215 -0.89 -31.14 1.40
CA ALA A 215 -1.47 -31.55 2.68
C ALA A 215 -0.45 -32.05 3.70
N ASP A 216 0.74 -32.45 3.25
CA ASP A 216 1.86 -32.86 4.10
C ASP A 216 2.67 -31.68 4.65
N GLY A 217 2.26 -30.44 4.35
CA GLY A 217 2.94 -29.21 4.78
C GLY A 217 4.09 -28.79 3.87
N THR A 218 4.32 -29.48 2.75
CA THR A 218 5.28 -29.03 1.73
C THR A 218 4.64 -28.01 0.78
N TYR A 219 5.45 -27.14 0.18
CA TYR A 219 4.99 -26.27 -0.90
C TYR A 219 5.99 -26.18 -2.04
N GLU A 220 5.47 -25.75 -3.19
CA GLU A 220 6.21 -25.44 -4.39
C GLU A 220 5.82 -24.03 -4.87
N GLY A 221 6.78 -23.16 -5.11
CA GLY A 221 6.58 -21.82 -5.66
C GLY A 221 7.23 -21.70 -7.04
N TYR A 222 6.57 -21.04 -7.98
CA TYR A 222 7.04 -20.92 -9.36
C TYR A 222 6.87 -19.49 -9.86
N LYS A 223 7.76 -19.09 -10.76
CA LYS A 223 7.49 -17.92 -11.60
C LYS A 223 6.23 -18.16 -12.43
N ASP A 224 5.43 -17.12 -12.61
CA ASP A 224 4.21 -17.17 -13.41
C ASP A 224 4.42 -17.85 -14.78
N GLY A 225 3.52 -18.78 -15.12
CA GLY A 225 3.55 -19.53 -16.38
C GLY A 225 4.62 -20.61 -16.48
N THR A 226 5.47 -20.80 -15.45
CA THR A 226 6.61 -21.72 -15.53
C THR A 226 6.36 -23.11 -14.94
N TYR A 227 5.27 -23.33 -14.20
CA TYR A 227 4.95 -24.65 -13.66
C TYR A 227 4.81 -25.71 -14.77
N PRO A 228 5.37 -26.93 -14.59
CA PRO A 228 6.08 -27.43 -13.40
C PRO A 228 7.61 -27.33 -13.50
N SER A 229 8.18 -26.42 -14.30
CA SER A 229 9.63 -26.31 -14.48
C SER A 229 10.34 -25.93 -13.17
N ARG A 230 11.42 -26.64 -12.87
CA ARG A 230 12.33 -26.32 -11.77
C ARG A 230 13.25 -25.16 -12.09
N ASP A 231 13.23 -24.61 -13.30
CA ASP A 231 14.22 -23.62 -13.69
C ASP A 231 14.11 -22.33 -12.87
N ASN A 232 12.91 -21.97 -12.42
CA ASN A 232 12.64 -20.76 -11.65
C ASN A 232 11.62 -21.09 -10.55
N ALA A 233 12.06 -21.88 -9.57
CA ALA A 233 11.18 -22.48 -8.58
C ALA A 233 11.77 -22.47 -7.17
N TYR A 234 10.87 -22.45 -6.19
CA TYR A 234 11.14 -22.56 -4.76
C TYR A 234 10.47 -23.81 -4.21
N PHE A 235 11.12 -24.49 -3.29
CA PHE A 235 10.59 -25.67 -2.62
C PHE A 235 10.84 -25.57 -1.12
N GLY A 236 9.88 -26.00 -0.32
CA GLY A 236 10.08 -26.14 1.11
C GLY A 236 8.80 -26.44 1.86
N THR A 237 8.59 -25.79 3.00
CA THR A 237 7.44 -26.05 3.88
C THR A 237 6.59 -24.80 4.13
N TRP A 238 5.31 -25.01 4.42
CA TRP A 238 4.37 -23.94 4.73
C TRP A 238 3.57 -24.23 6.01
N LYS A 239 3.19 -23.17 6.72
CA LYS A 239 2.26 -23.22 7.86
C LYS A 239 1.37 -21.99 7.87
N TYR A 240 0.15 -22.12 8.35
CA TYR A 240 -0.77 -21.01 8.55
C TYR A 240 -0.89 -20.65 10.04
N ASP A 241 -0.84 -19.37 10.35
CA ASP A 241 -1.16 -18.81 11.66
C ASP A 241 -2.50 -18.06 11.57
N LYS A 242 -3.52 -18.60 12.25
CA LYS A 242 -4.88 -18.04 12.27
C LYS A 242 -4.96 -16.69 12.99
N GLU A 243 -4.20 -16.48 14.06
CA GLU A 243 -4.29 -15.27 14.87
C GLU A 243 -3.78 -14.06 14.08
N THR A 244 -2.70 -14.27 13.33
CA THR A 244 -2.08 -13.22 12.51
C THR A 244 -2.54 -13.23 11.06
N GLN A 245 -3.24 -14.29 10.63
CA GLN A 245 -3.68 -14.53 9.25
C GLN A 245 -2.52 -14.59 8.26
N VAL A 246 -1.39 -15.18 8.68
CA VAL A 246 -0.16 -15.25 7.90
C VAL A 246 0.14 -16.68 7.47
N ILE A 247 0.53 -16.85 6.21
CA ILE A 247 1.18 -18.07 5.73
C ILE A 247 2.69 -17.88 5.85
N HIS A 248 3.33 -18.74 6.62
CA HIS A 248 4.78 -18.81 6.78
C HIS A 248 5.34 -19.83 5.81
N PHE A 249 6.09 -19.38 4.83
CA PHE A 249 6.87 -20.22 3.93
C PHE A 249 8.31 -20.32 4.42
N THR A 250 8.87 -21.53 4.42
CA THR A 250 10.30 -21.80 4.64
C THR A 250 10.87 -22.38 3.36
N ASN A 251 11.78 -21.66 2.70
CA ASN A 251 12.44 -22.10 1.47
C ASN A 251 13.62 -23.01 1.83
N ASP A 252 13.51 -24.29 1.49
CA ASP A 252 14.61 -25.26 1.64
C ASP A 252 15.50 -25.30 0.39
N GLN A 253 14.90 -25.09 -0.79
CA GLN A 253 15.62 -25.03 -2.07
C GLN A 253 15.08 -23.91 -2.97
N SER A 254 15.97 -23.27 -3.72
CA SER A 254 15.61 -22.27 -4.72
C SER A 254 16.43 -22.47 -5.99
N PHE A 255 15.80 -22.26 -7.13
CA PHE A 255 16.40 -22.46 -8.44
C PHE A 255 16.19 -21.22 -9.32
N LEU A 256 17.25 -20.81 -10.01
CA LEU A 256 17.22 -19.75 -11.03
C LEU A 256 17.96 -20.21 -12.29
N GLY A 257 17.27 -20.21 -13.42
CA GLY A 257 17.77 -20.82 -14.66
C GLY A 257 18.19 -22.29 -14.50
N GLY A 258 17.53 -23.04 -13.63
CA GLY A 258 17.79 -24.47 -13.38
C GLY A 258 18.97 -24.77 -12.46
N LYS A 259 19.62 -23.73 -11.91
CA LYS A 259 20.71 -23.87 -10.94
C LYS A 259 20.22 -23.51 -9.56
N GLU A 260 20.62 -24.32 -8.58
CA GLU A 260 20.35 -24.01 -7.17
C GLU A 260 21.06 -22.70 -6.79
N THR A 261 20.33 -21.84 -6.09
CA THR A 261 20.80 -20.52 -5.67
C THR A 261 20.35 -20.26 -4.24
N GLU A 262 21.06 -19.37 -3.56
CA GLU A 262 20.56 -18.81 -2.32
C GLU A 262 19.35 -17.91 -2.59
N SER A 263 18.37 -17.96 -1.70
CA SER A 263 17.20 -17.09 -1.68
C SER A 263 16.88 -16.69 -0.25
N ARG A 264 15.87 -15.82 -0.10
CA ARG A 264 15.30 -15.51 1.21
C ARG A 264 14.88 -16.82 1.90
N PRO A 265 15.33 -17.11 3.13
CA PRO A 265 15.07 -18.39 3.79
C PRO A 265 13.61 -18.57 4.22
N THR A 266 12.91 -17.48 4.51
CA THR A 266 11.50 -17.49 4.90
C THR A 266 10.71 -16.42 4.16
N MET A 267 9.43 -16.64 3.89
CA MET A 267 8.53 -15.61 3.35
C MET A 267 7.22 -15.63 4.12
N ASP A 268 6.88 -14.51 4.74
CA ASP A 268 5.63 -14.35 5.46
C ASP A 268 4.61 -13.61 4.59
N MET A 269 3.52 -14.29 4.27
CA MET A 269 2.46 -13.77 3.40
C MET A 269 1.19 -13.52 4.21
N ASN A 270 0.75 -12.26 4.27
CA ASN A 270 -0.56 -11.93 4.84
C ASN A 270 -1.67 -12.41 3.89
N VAL A 271 -2.63 -13.20 4.39
CA VAL A 271 -3.82 -13.58 3.64
C VAL A 271 -4.84 -12.46 3.73
N GLN A 272 -4.99 -11.73 2.63
CA GLN A 272 -5.88 -10.58 2.55
C GLN A 272 -7.31 -10.97 2.18
N ASN A 273 -7.50 -12.05 1.41
CA ASN A 273 -8.83 -12.57 1.05
C ASN A 273 -8.77 -14.06 0.74
N PHE A 274 -9.85 -14.75 1.08
CA PHE A 274 -10.04 -16.17 0.77
C PHE A 274 -11.53 -16.49 0.61
N GLN A 275 -12.02 -16.44 -0.63
CA GLN A 275 -13.41 -16.81 -0.96
C GLN A 275 -13.54 -17.16 -2.45
N ASP A 276 -14.57 -17.95 -2.80
CA ASP A 276 -14.94 -18.25 -4.20
C ASP A 276 -13.79 -18.77 -5.07
N GLY A 277 -12.87 -19.55 -4.47
CA GLY A 277 -11.69 -20.06 -5.16
C GLY A 277 -10.67 -18.99 -5.50
N LYS A 278 -10.69 -17.83 -4.84
CA LYS A 278 -9.70 -16.76 -4.92
C LYS A 278 -8.93 -16.66 -3.61
N MET A 279 -7.63 -16.40 -3.72
CA MET A 279 -6.74 -16.20 -2.58
C MET A 279 -5.80 -15.04 -2.86
N TYR A 280 -5.88 -13.99 -2.03
CA TYR A 280 -5.04 -12.80 -2.20
C TYR A 280 -4.01 -12.76 -1.08
N LEU A 281 -2.74 -12.65 -1.46
CA LEU A 281 -1.60 -12.65 -0.55
C LEU A 281 -0.80 -11.36 -0.70
N MET A 282 -0.24 -10.88 0.40
CA MET A 282 0.74 -9.80 0.40
C MET A 282 1.98 -10.22 1.18
N ASP A 283 3.15 -10.12 0.56
CA ASP A 283 4.44 -10.32 1.24
C ASP A 283 4.64 -9.20 2.28
N ILE A 284 4.85 -9.57 3.54
CA ILE A 284 4.95 -8.60 4.64
C ILE A 284 6.24 -7.77 4.57
N GLU A 285 7.32 -8.30 3.98
CA GLU A 285 8.58 -7.57 3.86
C GLU A 285 8.63 -6.69 2.61
N SER A 286 8.19 -7.22 1.47
CA SER A 286 8.29 -6.51 0.18
C SER A 286 7.04 -5.73 -0.23
N PHE A 287 5.91 -5.98 0.44
CA PHE A 287 4.58 -5.48 0.08
C PHE A 287 4.10 -5.90 -1.32
N ALA A 288 4.72 -6.93 -1.91
CA ALA A 288 4.26 -7.49 -3.19
C ALA A 288 2.93 -8.22 -3.01
N GLU A 289 1.97 -7.94 -3.89
CA GLU A 289 0.63 -8.52 -3.88
C GLU A 289 0.47 -9.61 -4.93
N PHE A 290 -0.27 -10.66 -4.58
CA PHE A 290 -0.51 -11.82 -5.42
C PHE A 290 -1.99 -12.22 -5.39
N HIS A 291 -2.66 -12.13 -6.54
CA HIS A 291 -4.07 -12.49 -6.67
C HIS A 291 -4.20 -13.83 -7.40
N PHE A 292 -4.43 -14.89 -6.64
CA PHE A 292 -4.53 -16.24 -7.18
C PHE A 292 -5.96 -16.74 -7.31
N VAL A 293 -6.16 -17.62 -8.29
CA VAL A 293 -7.34 -18.46 -8.44
C VAL A 293 -6.96 -19.93 -8.24
N LYS A 294 -7.89 -20.71 -7.68
CA LYS A 294 -7.70 -22.14 -7.42
C LYS A 294 -7.74 -22.90 -8.74
N MET A 295 -6.65 -23.62 -9.03
CA MET A 295 -6.49 -24.43 -10.23
C MET A 295 -7.01 -25.84 -9.96
N GLY A 296 -7.90 -26.35 -10.82
CA GLY A 296 -8.23 -27.80 -10.83
C GLY A 296 -9.67 -28.24 -10.52
N LYS A 297 -10.70 -27.42 -10.79
CA LYS A 297 -12.01 -27.95 -11.23
C LYS A 297 -12.34 -27.36 -12.60
N ALA A 298 -12.16 -28.15 -13.64
CA ALA A 298 -12.72 -27.85 -14.94
C ALA A 298 -14.25 -27.92 -14.85
N THR A 299 -14.94 -26.78 -14.72
CA THR A 299 -16.27 -26.67 -15.33
C THR A 299 -16.05 -26.57 -16.83
N ALA A 300 -16.48 -27.59 -17.54
CA ALA A 300 -16.46 -27.67 -18.99
C ALA A 300 -17.32 -26.55 -19.61
N SER A 301 -16.77 -25.34 -19.76
CA SER A 301 -17.47 -24.22 -20.39
C SER A 301 -16.52 -23.11 -20.84
N THR A 302 -15.37 -23.40 -21.46
CA THR A 302 -14.57 -22.30 -22.08
C THR A 302 -13.54 -22.74 -23.12
N LYS A 303 -13.80 -23.80 -23.90
CA LYS A 303 -13.02 -24.06 -25.13
C LYS A 303 -13.79 -23.84 -26.44
N ALA A 304 -15.05 -23.39 -26.38
CA ALA A 304 -15.87 -23.10 -27.56
C ALA A 304 -16.08 -21.60 -27.84
N SER A 305 -15.74 -20.67 -26.93
CA SER A 305 -16.03 -19.23 -27.13
C SER A 305 -14.93 -18.43 -27.83
N ALA A 306 -13.68 -18.93 -27.90
CA ALA A 306 -12.57 -18.18 -28.48
C ALA A 306 -12.53 -18.16 -30.03
N LYS A 307 -13.51 -18.77 -30.72
CA LYS A 307 -13.54 -18.80 -32.19
C LYS A 307 -14.87 -18.39 -32.84
N SER A 308 -15.87 -17.91 -32.08
CA SER A 308 -17.16 -17.48 -32.68
C SER A 308 -17.69 -16.10 -32.28
N SER A 309 -17.05 -15.36 -31.37
CA SER A 309 -17.56 -14.02 -31.01
C SER A 309 -17.09 -12.88 -31.93
N LEU A 310 -16.23 -13.12 -32.92
CA LEU A 310 -15.78 -12.09 -33.87
C LEU A 310 -16.86 -11.71 -34.92
N ALA A 311 -18.04 -12.33 -34.91
CA ALA A 311 -19.00 -12.20 -36.01
C ALA A 311 -20.43 -11.80 -35.61
N SER A 312 -20.75 -11.53 -34.33
CA SER A 312 -22.16 -11.33 -33.96
C SER A 312 -22.48 -10.36 -32.82
N SER A 313 -21.66 -9.32 -32.58
CA SER A 313 -22.25 -8.06 -32.11
C SER A 313 -22.36 -7.12 -33.31
N LYS A 314 -23.59 -6.89 -33.73
CA LYS A 314 -23.94 -5.80 -34.64
C LYS A 314 -23.20 -4.54 -34.16
N LYS A 315 -22.75 -3.73 -35.12
CA LYS A 315 -22.32 -2.33 -34.98
C LYS A 315 -23.38 -1.49 -34.23
N ALA A 316 -23.56 -1.75 -32.95
CA ALA A 316 -24.06 -0.77 -32.01
C ALA A 316 -22.98 0.31 -31.92
N ASP A 317 -23.39 1.55 -31.76
CA ASP A 317 -22.52 2.71 -31.84
C ASP A 317 -21.52 2.66 -30.67
N ASN A 318 -20.34 2.04 -30.86
CA ASN A 318 -19.31 1.87 -29.82
C ASN A 318 -18.97 3.20 -29.13
N GLN A 319 -19.15 4.31 -29.85
CA GLN A 319 -18.99 5.67 -29.31
C GLN A 319 -19.96 5.97 -28.16
N ALA A 320 -21.21 5.51 -28.21
CA ALA A 320 -22.18 5.71 -27.13
C ALA A 320 -21.85 4.87 -25.88
N LEU A 321 -21.25 3.69 -26.07
CA LEU A 321 -20.79 2.86 -24.96
C LEU A 321 -19.53 3.43 -24.31
N LEU A 322 -18.64 4.03 -25.09
CA LEU A 322 -17.43 4.69 -24.60
C LEU A 322 -17.73 5.90 -23.72
N GLN A 323 -18.82 6.63 -23.98
CA GLN A 323 -19.23 7.87 -23.30
C GLN A 323 -19.74 7.65 -21.87
N LYS A 324 -18.86 7.14 -21.01
CA LYS A 324 -19.12 6.79 -19.63
C LYS A 324 -17.90 7.09 -18.76
N GLU A 325 -18.07 6.91 -17.47
CA GLU A 325 -16.98 6.88 -16.50
C GLU A 325 -16.53 5.43 -16.31
N TRP A 326 -15.23 5.21 -16.43
CA TRP A 326 -14.58 3.91 -16.43
C TRP A 326 -13.54 3.92 -15.33
N ILE A 327 -13.60 2.95 -14.43
CA ILE A 327 -12.74 2.92 -13.25
C ILE A 327 -11.82 1.71 -13.33
N ARG A 328 -10.55 1.95 -13.05
CA ARG A 328 -9.52 0.93 -12.89
C ARG A 328 -8.86 1.13 -11.54
N GLU A 329 -8.78 0.10 -10.74
CA GLU A 329 -8.06 0.11 -9.47
C GLU A 329 -6.66 -0.48 -9.65
N ASP A 330 -5.64 0.24 -9.18
CA ASP A 330 -4.22 -0.10 -9.19
C ASP A 330 -3.67 0.01 -7.75
N GLY A 331 -4.11 -0.88 -6.85
CA GLY A 331 -3.75 -0.86 -5.44
C GLY A 331 -4.24 0.41 -4.72
N ASP A 332 -3.31 1.19 -4.17
CA ASP A 332 -3.58 2.48 -3.54
C ASP A 332 -4.05 3.59 -4.50
N PHE A 333 -4.29 3.30 -5.78
CA PHE A 333 -4.68 4.31 -6.75
C PHE A 333 -5.84 3.87 -7.67
N SER A 334 -6.91 4.67 -7.76
CA SER A 334 -7.89 4.56 -8.85
C SER A 334 -7.44 5.39 -10.05
N ARG A 335 -7.58 4.84 -11.24
CA ARG A 335 -7.60 5.59 -12.50
C ARG A 335 -9.02 5.65 -13.03
N ILE A 336 -9.57 6.86 -13.06
CA ILE A 336 -10.90 7.13 -13.57
C ILE A 336 -10.74 7.76 -14.95
N LEU A 337 -11.17 7.04 -15.97
CA LEU A 337 -11.26 7.52 -17.35
C LEU A 337 -12.71 7.90 -17.64
N LYS A 338 -12.95 9.19 -17.89
CA LYS A 338 -14.26 9.68 -18.28
C LYS A 338 -14.22 10.20 -19.71
N LEU A 339 -15.07 9.66 -20.57
CA LEU A 339 -15.28 10.16 -21.92
C LEU A 339 -16.69 10.75 -21.97
N ASP A 340 -16.83 12.01 -22.35
CA ASP A 340 -18.13 12.68 -22.40
C ASP A 340 -18.69 12.80 -23.83
N LYS A 341 -19.95 13.23 -23.91
CA LYS A 341 -20.69 13.40 -25.17
C LYS A 341 -20.22 14.58 -26.01
N SER A 342 -19.50 15.53 -25.40
CA SER A 342 -18.89 16.69 -26.05
C SER A 342 -17.47 16.44 -26.55
N ASN A 343 -17.03 15.17 -26.59
CA ASN A 343 -15.67 14.76 -26.94
C ASN A 343 -14.59 15.20 -25.93
N GLY A 344 -14.98 15.56 -24.71
CA GLY A 344 -14.09 15.78 -23.59
C GLY A 344 -13.63 14.46 -22.97
N ILE A 345 -12.36 14.43 -22.58
CA ILE A 345 -11.78 13.34 -21.80
C ILE A 345 -11.27 13.89 -20.48
N THR A 346 -11.54 13.17 -19.39
CA THR A 346 -10.90 13.40 -18.09
C THR A 346 -10.26 12.11 -17.62
N VAL A 347 -8.99 12.18 -17.24
CA VAL A 347 -8.28 11.08 -16.58
C VAL A 347 -7.93 11.54 -15.17
N THR A 348 -8.48 10.86 -14.17
CA THR A 348 -8.18 11.13 -12.77
C THR A 348 -7.35 9.99 -12.21
N ASN A 349 -6.16 10.28 -11.72
CA ASN A 349 -5.42 9.37 -10.85
C ASN A 349 -5.70 9.80 -9.42
N ARG A 350 -6.55 9.05 -8.73
CA ARG A 350 -6.84 9.18 -7.31
C ARG A 350 -5.92 8.27 -6.55
N ASN A 351 -5.30 8.75 -5.49
CA ASN A 351 -4.70 7.90 -4.48
C ASN A 351 -5.80 7.57 -3.45
N ASN A 352 -6.16 6.30 -3.35
CA ASN A 352 -7.25 5.76 -2.54
C ASN A 352 -6.93 5.83 -1.05
N ALA A 353 -5.66 5.61 -0.68
CA ALA A 353 -5.19 5.70 0.70
C ALA A 353 -5.27 7.13 1.27
N THR A 354 -5.14 8.16 0.43
CA THR A 354 -5.06 9.56 0.85
C THR A 354 -6.22 10.42 0.36
N GLY A 355 -7.03 9.93 -0.58
CA GLY A 355 -8.06 10.67 -1.30
C GLY A 355 -7.54 11.72 -2.29
N VAL A 356 -6.22 11.93 -2.37
CA VAL A 356 -5.61 12.95 -3.22
C VAL A 356 -5.77 12.56 -4.69
N SER A 357 -6.39 13.44 -5.47
CA SER A 357 -6.61 13.21 -6.90
C SER A 357 -5.79 14.18 -7.74
N THR A 358 -5.11 13.65 -8.75
CA THR A 358 -4.58 14.43 -9.87
C THR A 358 -5.46 14.16 -11.08
N TYR A 359 -5.81 15.21 -11.83
CA TYR A 359 -6.65 15.06 -13.01
C TYR A 359 -6.03 15.76 -14.21
N TRP A 360 -6.27 15.18 -15.37
CA TRP A 360 -5.89 15.70 -16.68
C TRP A 360 -7.15 15.75 -17.53
N SER A 361 -7.38 16.87 -18.19
CA SER A 361 -8.47 17.03 -19.13
C SER A 361 -7.94 17.23 -20.54
N GLY A 362 -8.72 16.85 -21.53
CA GLY A 362 -8.38 17.01 -22.93
C GLY A 362 -9.57 16.83 -23.84
N GLN A 363 -9.29 16.70 -25.12
CA GLN A 363 -10.26 16.32 -26.14
C GLN A 363 -9.91 14.93 -26.68
N TYR A 364 -10.92 14.16 -27.08
CA TYR A 364 -10.71 12.88 -27.75
C TYR A 364 -11.46 12.83 -29.09
N THR A 365 -10.93 12.07 -30.04
CA THR A 365 -11.68 11.68 -31.24
C THR A 365 -11.62 10.16 -31.40
N PHE A 366 -12.73 9.56 -31.82
CA PHE A 366 -12.82 8.11 -31.99
C PHE A 366 -12.85 7.74 -33.48
N ASP A 367 -11.79 7.09 -33.97
CA ASP A 367 -11.77 6.50 -35.30
C ASP A 367 -12.42 5.11 -35.28
N LYS A 368 -13.65 5.05 -35.78
CA LYS A 368 -14.45 3.82 -35.86
C LYS A 368 -13.82 2.74 -36.76
N LYS A 369 -12.96 3.10 -37.73
CA LYS A 369 -12.34 2.13 -38.65
C LYS A 369 -11.22 1.35 -37.97
N THR A 370 -10.41 2.05 -37.18
CA THR A 370 -9.25 1.48 -36.48
C THR A 370 -9.56 1.11 -35.04
N SER A 371 -10.72 1.51 -34.52
CA SER A 371 -11.11 1.40 -33.10
C SER A 371 -10.12 2.12 -32.19
N THR A 372 -9.63 3.28 -32.63
CA THR A 372 -8.62 4.08 -31.89
C THR A 372 -9.26 5.35 -31.34
N ILE A 373 -8.94 5.67 -30.08
CA ILE A 373 -9.23 6.94 -29.43
C ILE A 373 -7.96 7.78 -29.49
N HIS A 374 -7.99 8.87 -30.24
CA HIS A 374 -6.92 9.85 -30.27
C HIS A 374 -7.16 10.88 -29.18
N ILE A 375 -6.21 11.06 -28.26
CA ILE A 375 -6.32 12.01 -27.15
C ILE A 375 -5.37 13.17 -27.39
N GLN A 376 -5.89 14.38 -27.14
CA GLN A 376 -5.15 15.62 -27.08
C GLN A 376 -5.29 16.21 -25.68
N VAL A 377 -4.19 16.24 -24.93
CA VAL A 377 -4.13 16.81 -23.58
C VAL A 377 -3.84 18.31 -23.69
N THR A 378 -4.64 19.14 -23.03
CA THR A 378 -4.50 20.60 -23.06
C THR A 378 -4.26 21.16 -21.67
N LYS A 379 -3.68 22.37 -21.58
CA LYS A 379 -3.45 23.03 -20.29
C LYS A 379 -4.80 23.52 -19.73
N SER A 380 -5.11 23.20 -18.47
CA SER A 380 -6.40 23.55 -17.86
C SER A 380 -6.70 25.05 -17.84
N GLU A 381 -5.67 25.88 -17.76
CA GLU A 381 -5.76 27.35 -17.73
C GLU A 381 -5.82 27.98 -19.14
N ASP A 382 -5.44 27.22 -20.18
CA ASP A 382 -5.37 27.68 -21.57
C ASP A 382 -5.59 26.48 -22.52
N PRO A 383 -6.85 26.19 -22.90
CA PRO A 383 -7.20 25.00 -23.67
C PRO A 383 -6.65 25.02 -25.11
N ASP A 384 -6.15 26.17 -25.59
CA ASP A 384 -5.52 26.28 -26.91
C ASP A 384 -4.07 25.76 -26.90
N ILE A 385 -3.47 25.57 -25.71
CA ILE A 385 -2.13 25.01 -25.55
C ILE A 385 -2.19 23.49 -25.37
N THR A 386 -1.74 22.77 -26.39
CA THR A 386 -1.62 21.30 -26.35
C THR A 386 -0.34 20.89 -25.62
N LEU A 387 -0.50 20.10 -24.57
CA LEU A 387 0.60 19.55 -23.76
C LEU A 387 1.13 18.22 -24.31
N GLY A 388 0.30 17.49 -25.06
CA GLY A 388 0.71 16.23 -25.68
C GLY A 388 -0.46 15.51 -26.38
N THR A 389 -0.12 14.49 -27.16
CA THR A 389 -1.10 13.60 -27.80
C THR A 389 -0.69 12.14 -27.62
N PHE A 390 -1.67 11.25 -27.56
CA PHE A 390 -1.43 9.80 -27.57
C PHE A 390 -2.68 9.05 -28.03
N ASP A 391 -2.46 7.82 -28.49
CA ASP A 391 -3.49 6.95 -29.02
C ASP A 391 -3.80 5.81 -28.04
N MET A 392 -5.09 5.48 -27.91
CA MET A 392 -5.56 4.31 -27.19
C MET A 392 -6.38 3.43 -28.14
N LYS A 393 -5.97 2.18 -28.31
CA LYS A 393 -6.71 1.24 -29.15
C LYS A 393 -7.75 0.51 -28.29
N VAL A 394 -9.02 0.61 -28.64
CA VAL A 394 -10.09 -0.12 -27.97
C VAL A 394 -10.05 -1.57 -28.44
N LEU A 395 -9.79 -2.48 -27.50
CA LEU A 395 -9.77 -3.91 -27.76
C LEU A 395 -11.17 -4.50 -27.57
N THR A 396 -11.84 -4.12 -26.48
CA THR A 396 -13.17 -4.58 -26.10
C THR A 396 -13.94 -3.44 -25.46
N VAL A 397 -15.22 -3.25 -25.81
CA VAL A 397 -16.14 -2.38 -25.08
C VAL A 397 -17.50 -3.05 -24.96
N THR A 398 -18.00 -3.19 -23.74
CA THR A 398 -19.30 -3.77 -23.41
C THR A 398 -20.09 -2.79 -22.54
N GLU A 399 -21.20 -3.23 -21.94
CA GLU A 399 -21.97 -2.36 -21.04
C GLU A 399 -21.25 -2.07 -19.72
N ASP A 400 -20.30 -2.93 -19.35
CA ASP A 400 -19.74 -3.09 -18.02
C ASP A 400 -18.20 -3.19 -18.01
N GLN A 401 -17.57 -3.46 -19.16
CA GLN A 401 -16.11 -3.57 -19.31
C GLN A 401 -15.58 -2.77 -20.51
N LEU A 402 -14.42 -2.14 -20.33
CA LEU A 402 -13.64 -1.48 -21.37
C LEU A 402 -12.17 -1.94 -21.28
N ASP A 403 -11.69 -2.57 -22.34
CA ASP A 403 -10.27 -2.92 -22.50
C ASP A 403 -9.64 -2.01 -23.56
N ILE A 404 -8.55 -1.34 -23.17
CA ILE A 404 -7.79 -0.46 -24.07
C ILE A 404 -6.31 -0.79 -24.05
N GLU A 405 -5.65 -0.59 -25.17
CA GLU A 405 -4.20 -0.71 -25.32
C GLU A 405 -3.59 0.67 -25.51
N VAL A 406 -2.57 1.00 -24.72
CA VAL A 406 -1.78 2.23 -24.86
C VAL A 406 -0.31 1.83 -24.98
N GLY A 407 0.28 2.06 -26.16
CA GLY A 407 1.61 1.53 -26.49
C GLY A 407 1.60 0.00 -26.49
N SER A 408 2.42 -0.62 -25.64
CA SER A 408 2.51 -2.08 -25.49
C SER A 408 1.76 -2.65 -24.28
N ARG A 409 0.97 -1.81 -23.59
CA ARG A 409 0.29 -2.19 -22.35
C ARG A 409 -1.22 -2.21 -22.56
N THR A 410 -1.85 -3.24 -22.01
CA THR A 410 -3.31 -3.37 -21.96
C THR A 410 -3.83 -2.93 -20.59
N PHE A 411 -4.93 -2.20 -20.61
CA PHE A 411 -5.60 -1.65 -19.44
C PHE A 411 -7.05 -2.11 -19.43
N HIS A 412 -7.50 -2.58 -18.28
CA HIS A 412 -8.83 -3.11 -18.06
C HIS A 412 -9.58 -2.16 -17.13
N TYR A 413 -10.71 -1.65 -17.61
CA TYR A 413 -11.59 -0.77 -16.85
C TYR A 413 -12.97 -1.41 -16.71
N ASN A 414 -13.58 -1.20 -15.55
CA ASN A 414 -14.93 -1.67 -15.26
C ASN A 414 -15.84 -0.49 -14.91
N LEU A 415 -17.11 -0.59 -15.30
CA LEU A 415 -18.14 0.42 -15.05
C LEU A 415 -18.76 0.31 -13.65
N ASN A 416 -18.66 -0.88 -13.06
CA ASN A 416 -19.23 -1.23 -11.76
C ASN A 416 -18.14 -1.63 -10.77
N ALA A 417 -16.97 -0.97 -10.79
CA ALA A 417 -16.06 -1.04 -9.66
C ALA A 417 -16.75 -0.36 -8.46
N GLN A 418 -17.57 -1.13 -7.75
CA GLN A 418 -18.16 -0.78 -6.46
C GLN A 418 -17.21 -1.16 -5.34
#